data_AF-A0A7S4P0J3-F1
#
_entry.id   AF-A0A7S4P0J3-F1
#
_cell.length_a   1.000
_cell.length_b   1.000
_cell.length_c   1.000
_cell.angle_alpha   90.00
_cell.angle_beta   90.00
_cell.angle_gamma   90.00
#
_symmetry.space_group_name_H-M   'P 1'
#
loop_
_entity.id
_entity.type
_entity.pdbx_description
1 polymer ?
#
loop_
_entity_poly.entity_id
_entity_poly.type
_entity_poly.pdbx_seq_one_letter_code
_entity_poly.pdbx_strand_id
1 'polypeptide(L)'
;QSQDVETLSNVMNTLVDIADNQIDFIEPFLNELLSKALALANSSEENSSVTAYSMEFMLVACELLPKKVRSIRDFPRAFFNIAMTLVARVDDDEEWGLKGTEEDADDDAADHDIGLEALDRMACALK
;
A
#
# COMPACT_ATOMS: atom_id res chain seq x y z
N GLN A 1 -17.78 -9.84 -9.80
CA GLN A 1 -16.87 -8.68 -9.91
C GLN A 1 -16.90 -7.83 -8.64
N SER A 2 -17.96 -7.09 -8.30
CA SER A 2 -17.98 -6.27 -7.06
C SER A 2 -17.77 -7.08 -5.76
N GLN A 3 -18.43 -8.24 -5.62
CA GLN A 3 -18.33 -9.08 -4.42
C GLN A 3 -16.95 -9.76 -4.27
N ASP A 4 -16.28 -10.05 -5.39
CA ASP A 4 -14.96 -10.69 -5.37
C ASP A 4 -13.88 -9.69 -4.91
N VAL A 5 -13.99 -8.43 -5.34
CA VAL A 5 -13.10 -7.33 -4.93
C VAL A 5 -13.28 -7.00 -3.45
N GLU A 6 -14.52 -6.92 -2.97
CA GLU A 6 -14.82 -6.72 -1.54
C GLU A 6 -14.25 -7.85 -0.68
N THR A 7 -14.44 -9.11 -1.12
CA THR A 7 -13.89 -10.27 -0.41
C THR A 7 -12.37 -10.20 -0.35
N LEU A 8 -11.72 -9.85 -1.47
CA LEU A 8 -10.28 -9.71 -1.53
C LEU A 8 -9.77 -8.57 -0.64
N SER A 9 -10.44 -7.43 -0.63
CA SER A 9 -10.14 -6.30 0.25
C SER A 9 -10.18 -6.71 1.72
N ASN A 10 -11.23 -7.43 2.14
CA ASN A 10 -11.35 -7.93 3.51
C ASN A 10 -10.24 -8.91 3.89
N VAL A 11 -9.84 -9.77 2.95
CA VAL A 11 -8.69 -10.69 3.17
C VAL A 11 -7.40 -9.90 3.34
N MET A 12 -7.15 -8.88 2.51
CA MET A 12 -5.96 -8.05 2.63
C MET A 12 -5.94 -7.26 3.94
N ASN A 13 -7.05 -6.66 4.35
CA ASN A 13 -7.15 -6.01 5.65
C ASN A 13 -6.87 -6.98 6.81
N THR A 14 -7.42 -8.21 6.73
CA THR A 14 -7.12 -9.25 7.72
C THR A 14 -5.64 -9.62 7.75
N LEU A 15 -4.96 -9.61 6.59
CA LEU A 15 -3.51 -9.87 6.53
C LEU A 15 -2.70 -8.76 7.18
N VAL A 16 -3.13 -7.50 7.06
CA VAL A 16 -2.53 -6.36 7.78
C VAL A 16 -2.65 -6.61 9.29
N ASP A 17 -3.86 -6.89 9.79
CA ASP A 17 -4.10 -7.16 11.21
C ASP A 17 -3.23 -8.31 11.74
N ILE A 18 -3.09 -9.39 10.97
CA ILE A 18 -2.25 -10.53 11.36
C ILE A 18 -0.77 -10.12 11.35
N ALA A 19 -0.31 -9.37 10.36
CA ALA A 19 1.08 -8.92 10.29
C ALA A 19 1.44 -8.01 11.47
N ASP A 20 0.55 -7.08 11.83
CA ASP A 20 0.76 -6.14 12.95
C ASP A 20 0.83 -6.84 14.31
N ASN A 21 0.01 -7.88 14.50
CA ASN A 21 -0.13 -8.52 15.81
C ASN A 21 0.69 -9.81 15.95
N GLN A 22 0.97 -10.51 14.84
CA GLN A 22 1.54 -11.86 14.82
C GLN A 22 2.48 -12.07 13.63
N ILE A 23 3.44 -11.16 13.44
CA ILE A 23 4.36 -11.20 12.29
C ILE A 23 5.11 -12.54 12.13
N ASP A 24 5.39 -13.26 13.22
CA ASP A 24 6.03 -14.58 13.21
C ASP A 24 5.21 -15.64 12.44
N PHE A 25 3.88 -15.48 12.36
CA PHE A 25 3.00 -16.34 11.56
C PHE A 25 3.17 -16.09 10.06
N ILE A 26 3.42 -14.83 9.67
CA ILE A 26 3.58 -14.40 8.28
C ILE A 26 5.01 -14.68 7.78
N GLU A 27 6.00 -14.54 8.66
CA GLU A 27 7.43 -14.62 8.33
C GLU A 27 7.83 -15.81 7.42
N PRO A 28 7.33 -17.06 7.63
CA PRO A 28 7.68 -18.20 6.79
C PRO A 28 7.20 -18.07 5.33
N PHE A 29 6.15 -17.29 5.09
CA PHE A 29 5.49 -17.12 3.79
C PHE A 29 5.72 -15.74 3.19
N LEU A 30 6.54 -14.90 3.84
CA LEU A 30 6.69 -13.48 3.54
C LEU A 30 6.98 -13.19 2.06
N ASN A 31 7.91 -13.93 1.46
CA ASN A 31 8.28 -13.72 0.05
C ASN A 31 7.11 -13.93 -0.90
N GLU A 32 6.30 -14.96 -0.67
CA GLU A 32 5.14 -15.26 -1.51
C GLU A 32 4.05 -14.21 -1.29
N LEU A 33 3.76 -13.87 -0.04
CA LEU A 33 2.74 -12.89 0.30
C LEU A 33 3.08 -11.49 -0.23
N LEU A 34 4.32 -11.02 -0.07
CA LEU A 34 4.78 -9.75 -0.64
C LEU A 34 4.72 -9.75 -2.17
N SER A 35 5.05 -10.87 -2.82
CA SER A 35 4.90 -10.98 -4.27
C SER A 35 3.45 -10.89 -4.73
N LYS A 36 2.50 -11.43 -3.95
CA LYS A 36 1.07 -11.31 -4.24
C LYS A 36 0.55 -9.91 -3.98
N ALA A 37 0.94 -9.29 -2.86
CA ALA A 37 0.59 -7.90 -2.54
C ALA A 37 1.09 -6.92 -3.60
N LEU A 38 2.33 -7.06 -4.09
CA LEU A 38 2.85 -6.28 -5.21
C LEU A 38 1.99 -6.44 -6.47
N ALA A 39 1.58 -7.67 -6.80
CA ALA A 39 0.76 -7.92 -7.98
C ALA A 39 -0.62 -7.28 -7.84
N LEU A 40 -1.24 -7.38 -6.66
CA LEU A 40 -2.55 -6.79 -6.36
C LEU A 40 -2.51 -5.26 -6.42
N ALA A 41 -1.54 -4.64 -5.75
CA ALA A 41 -1.38 -3.18 -5.77
C ALA A 41 -1.14 -2.64 -7.19
N ASN A 42 -0.45 -3.40 -8.04
CA ASN A 42 -0.16 -2.98 -9.42
C ASN A 42 -1.32 -3.26 -10.41
N SER A 43 -2.26 -4.16 -10.10
CA SER A 43 -3.36 -4.54 -11.01
C SER A 43 -4.70 -3.88 -10.70
N SER A 44 -4.81 -3.19 -9.56
CA SER A 44 -6.08 -2.68 -9.06
C SER A 44 -6.44 -1.33 -9.67
N GLU A 45 -7.74 -1.06 -9.70
CA GLU A 45 -8.32 0.20 -10.17
C GLU A 45 -7.86 1.38 -9.29
N GLU A 46 -8.07 2.60 -9.77
CA GLU A 46 -7.78 3.81 -9.00
C GLU A 46 -8.64 3.86 -7.74
N ASN A 47 -8.05 4.36 -6.64
CA ASN A 47 -8.67 4.48 -5.32
C ASN A 47 -9.26 3.14 -4.82
N SER A 48 -8.58 2.03 -5.12
CA SER A 48 -9.03 0.70 -4.73
C SER A 48 -8.59 0.36 -3.30
N SER A 49 -9.54 -0.06 -2.46
CA SER A 49 -9.24 -0.58 -1.12
C SER A 49 -8.28 -1.79 -1.13
N VAL A 50 -8.28 -2.58 -2.22
CA VAL A 50 -7.32 -3.66 -2.42
C VAL A 50 -5.90 -3.12 -2.58
N THR A 51 -5.72 -2.00 -3.31
CA THR A 51 -4.44 -1.28 -3.39
C THR A 51 -4.02 -0.82 -2.01
N ALA A 52 -4.89 -0.09 -1.31
CA ALA A 52 -4.60 0.46 0.02
C ALA A 52 -4.11 -0.62 1.00
N TYR A 53 -4.89 -1.70 1.19
CA TYR A 53 -4.50 -2.77 2.10
C TYR A 53 -3.29 -3.59 1.63
N SER A 54 -3.05 -3.68 0.32
CA SER A 54 -1.84 -4.32 -0.20
C SER A 54 -0.59 -3.48 0.10
N MET A 55 -0.69 -2.17 -0.07
CA MET A 55 0.38 -1.23 0.28
C MET A 55 0.66 -1.26 1.79
N GLU A 56 -0.39 -1.21 2.61
CA GLU A 56 -0.28 -1.26 4.06
C GLU A 56 0.38 -2.56 4.54
N PHE A 57 -0.05 -3.72 4.05
CA PHE A 57 0.56 -5.00 4.40
C PHE A 57 2.06 -5.05 4.08
N MET A 58 2.44 -4.50 2.92
CA MET A 58 3.85 -4.40 2.53
C MET A 58 4.64 -3.46 3.44
N LEU A 59 4.06 -2.35 3.91
CA LEU A 59 4.68 -1.41 4.83
C LEU A 59 4.88 -2.02 6.22
N VAL A 60 3.85 -2.65 6.78
CA VAL A 60 3.95 -3.38 8.06
C VAL A 60 5.09 -4.41 8.01
N ALA A 61 5.19 -5.16 6.91
CA ALA A 61 6.30 -6.08 6.72
C ALA A 61 7.68 -5.39 6.65
N CYS A 62 7.78 -4.22 6.00
CA CYS A 62 9.01 -3.42 5.97
C CYS A 62 9.40 -2.98 7.39
N GLU A 63 8.44 -2.54 8.19
CA GLU A 63 8.63 -1.99 9.53
C GLU A 63 9.01 -3.08 10.54
N LEU A 64 8.36 -4.24 10.50
CA LEU A 64 8.57 -5.32 11.45
C LEU A 64 9.70 -6.28 11.06
N LEU A 65 9.93 -6.52 9.76
CA LEU A 65 10.96 -7.45 9.24
C LEU A 65 11.96 -6.80 8.26
N PRO A 66 12.54 -5.63 8.58
CA PRO A 66 13.30 -4.82 7.61
C PRO A 66 14.51 -5.54 7.02
N LYS A 67 15.18 -6.39 7.82
CA LYS A 67 16.35 -7.17 7.35
C LYS A 67 15.94 -8.24 6.33
N LYS A 68 14.81 -8.90 6.56
CA LYS A 68 14.29 -9.93 5.64
C LYS A 68 13.80 -9.28 4.37
N VAL A 69 13.00 -8.22 4.48
CA VAL A 69 12.49 -7.48 3.32
C VAL A 69 13.64 -6.95 2.44
N ARG A 70 14.71 -6.39 3.03
CA ARG A 70 15.92 -5.97 2.28
C ARG A 70 16.63 -7.10 1.54
N SER A 71 16.52 -8.34 2.03
CA SER A 71 17.12 -9.50 1.37
C SER A 71 16.30 -10.02 0.19
N ILE A 72 15.04 -9.58 0.06
CA ILE A 72 14.18 -9.92 -1.06
C ILE A 72 14.60 -9.08 -2.26
N ARG A 73 15.25 -9.73 -3.21
CA ARG A 73 15.72 -9.09 -4.43
C ARG A 73 14.57 -8.39 -5.15
N ASP A 74 14.84 -7.18 -5.62
CA ASP A 74 13.93 -6.33 -6.41
C ASP A 74 12.68 -5.81 -5.68
N PHE A 75 12.35 -6.28 -4.46
CA PHE A 75 11.16 -5.82 -3.73
C PHE A 75 11.16 -4.30 -3.50
N PRO A 76 12.22 -3.67 -2.93
CA PRO A 76 12.19 -2.22 -2.68
C PRO A 76 12.02 -1.40 -3.96
N ARG A 77 12.60 -1.87 -5.08
CA ARG A 77 12.47 -1.22 -6.39
C ARG A 77 11.05 -1.36 -6.93
N ALA A 78 10.44 -2.53 -6.82
CA ALA A 78 9.08 -2.77 -7.27
C ALA A 78 8.07 -1.94 -6.44
N PHE A 79 8.22 -1.95 -5.12
CA PHE A 79 7.40 -1.14 -4.21
C PHE A 79 7.52 0.34 -4.53
N PHE A 80 8.74 0.87 -4.68
CA PHE A 80 8.97 2.27 -5.03
C PHE A 80 8.25 2.68 -6.31
N ASN A 81 8.30 1.84 -7.36
CA ASN A 81 7.63 2.14 -8.63
C ASN A 81 6.10 2.19 -8.49
N ILE A 82 5.52 1.29 -7.70
CA ILE A 82 4.08 1.29 -7.42
C ILE A 82 3.71 2.55 -6.65
N ALA A 83 4.41 2.85 -5.54
CA ALA A 83 4.14 4.04 -4.74
C ALA A 83 4.26 5.33 -5.57
N MET A 84 5.29 5.46 -6.42
CA MET A 84 5.41 6.59 -7.35
C MET A 84 4.28 6.66 -8.39
N THR A 85 3.74 5.52 -8.80
CA THR A 85 2.58 5.48 -9.69
C THR A 85 1.33 5.99 -8.98
N LEU A 86 1.14 5.61 -7.71
CA LEU A 86 0.03 6.10 -6.89
C LEU A 86 0.14 7.61 -6.63
N VAL A 87 1.35 8.12 -6.32
CA VAL A 87 1.61 9.58 -6.22
C VAL A 87 1.24 10.33 -7.51
N ALA A 88 1.33 9.68 -8.68
CA ALA A 88 0.99 10.31 -9.95
C ALA A 88 -0.52 10.29 -10.26
N ARG A 89 -1.34 9.57 -9.48
CA ARG A 89 -2.80 9.51 -9.61
C ARG A 89 -3.43 10.65 -8.81
N VAL A 90 -3.32 11.86 -9.35
CA VAL A 90 -3.97 13.05 -8.81
C VAL A 90 -5.25 13.29 -9.60
N ASP A 91 -6.35 13.56 -8.92
CA ASP A 91 -7.58 13.99 -9.59
C ASP A 91 -7.36 15.38 -10.23
N ASP A 92 -7.63 15.49 -11.53
CA ASP A 92 -7.70 16.78 -12.24
C ASP A 92 -9.01 17.49 -11.83
N ASP A 93 -9.08 17.97 -10.58
CA ASP A 93 -10.18 18.80 -10.10
C ASP A 93 -9.99 20.24 -10.58
N GLU A 94 -10.77 20.68 -11.57
CA GLU A 94 -10.78 22.06 -12.08
C GLU A 94 -11.04 23.10 -10.96
N GLU A 95 -11.64 22.68 -9.84
CA GLU A 95 -11.87 23.51 -8.65
C GLU A 95 -10.73 23.45 -7.61
N TRP A 96 -9.65 22.68 -7.82
CA TRP A 96 -8.53 22.58 -6.88
C TRP A 96 -7.87 23.95 -6.63
N GLY A 97 -7.82 24.81 -7.65
CA GLY A 97 -7.36 26.21 -7.53
C GLY A 97 -8.40 27.20 -7.00
N LEU A 98 -9.65 26.78 -6.83
CA LEU A 98 -10.78 27.58 -6.36
C LEU A 98 -11.17 27.27 -4.90
N LYS A 99 -10.80 26.09 -4.39
CA LYS A 99 -10.88 25.71 -2.98
C LYS A 99 -9.87 26.52 -2.15
N GLY A 100 -10.21 27.77 -1.91
CA GLY A 100 -9.53 28.60 -0.92
C GLY A 100 -9.77 28.01 0.47
N THR A 101 -8.67 27.62 1.13
CA THR A 101 -8.57 27.14 2.53
C THR A 101 -9.20 25.77 2.82
N GLU A 102 -8.30 24.78 2.97
CA GLU A 102 -8.29 23.72 3.99
C GLU A 102 -9.65 23.42 4.64
N GLU A 103 -10.43 22.44 4.14
CA GLU A 103 -11.33 21.64 5.02
C GLU A 103 -11.99 20.40 4.38
N ASP A 104 -11.87 20.14 3.07
CA ASP A 104 -12.43 18.91 2.46
C ASP A 104 -11.33 17.97 1.91
N ALA A 105 -10.33 17.64 2.74
CA ALA A 105 -9.39 16.56 2.49
C ALA A 105 -9.87 15.32 3.26
N ASP A 106 -10.83 14.59 2.69
CA ASP A 106 -11.39 13.42 3.35
C ASP A 106 -11.74 12.33 2.33
N ASP A 107 -10.72 11.87 1.62
CA ASP A 107 -10.71 10.48 1.17
C ASP A 107 -9.40 9.85 1.63
N ASP A 108 -9.41 9.26 2.83
CA ASP A 108 -8.31 8.49 3.44
C ASP A 108 -7.82 7.33 2.54
N ALA A 109 -8.47 7.08 1.38
CA ALA A 109 -8.11 6.10 0.37
C ALA A 109 -7.59 6.70 -0.95
N ALA A 110 -7.31 8.00 -1.02
CA ALA A 110 -6.77 8.62 -2.22
C ALA A 110 -5.40 8.02 -2.58
N ASP A 111 -5.26 7.52 -3.80
CA ASP A 111 -4.03 6.87 -4.27
C ASP A 111 -2.80 7.80 -4.08
N HIS A 112 -2.95 9.10 -4.34
CA HIS A 112 -1.88 10.08 -4.13
C HIS A 112 -1.32 10.06 -2.70
N ASP A 113 -2.20 10.09 -1.69
CA ASP A 113 -1.81 10.19 -0.29
C ASP A 113 -1.22 8.87 0.21
N ILE A 114 -1.81 7.74 -0.19
CA ILE A 114 -1.26 6.40 0.04
C ILE A 114 0.17 6.32 -0.52
N GLY A 115 0.37 6.81 -1.75
CA GLY A 115 1.67 6.80 -2.41
C GLY A 115 2.72 7.61 -1.65
N LEU A 116 2.38 8.81 -1.18
CA LEU A 116 3.28 9.68 -0.43
C LEU A 116 3.66 9.07 0.93
N GLU A 117 2.67 8.61 1.70
CA GLU A 117 2.88 7.99 3.00
C GLU A 117 3.74 6.72 2.86
N ALA A 118 3.45 5.89 1.87
CA ALA A 118 4.20 4.67 1.59
C ALA A 118 5.68 4.93 1.29
N LEU A 119 6.00 5.99 0.54
CA LEU A 119 7.38 6.36 0.25
C LEU A 119 8.14 6.78 1.52
N ASP A 120 7.51 7.59 2.38
CA ASP A 120 8.12 8.02 3.64
C ASP A 120 8.33 6.84 4.60
N ARG A 121 7.28 6.05 4.85
CA ARG A 121 7.33 4.89 5.74
C ARG A 121 8.33 3.84 5.27
N MET A 122 8.37 3.53 3.98
CA MET A 122 9.37 2.60 3.43
C MET A 122 10.79 3.14 3.62
N ALA A 123 11.03 4.42 3.30
CA ALA A 123 12.33 5.04 3.48
C ALA A 123 12.75 5.05 4.97
N CYS A 124 11.78 5.17 5.87
CA CYS A 124 12.01 5.10 7.30
C CYS A 124 12.35 3.69 7.78
N ALA A 125 11.64 2.67 7.28
CA ALA A 125 11.77 1.28 7.70
C ALA A 125 13.03 0.59 7.15
N LEU A 126 13.42 0.88 5.91
CA LEU A 126 14.47 0.14 5.20
C LEU A 126 15.86 0.80 5.23
N LYS A 127 16.11 1.75 6.15
CA LYS A 127 17.42 2.39 6.35
C LYS A 127 18.58 1.40 6.53
#